data_AF-A0A952TUP2-F1
#
_entry.id   AF-A0A952TUP2-F1
#
_cell.length_a   1.000
_cell.length_b   1.000
_cell.length_c   1.000
_cell.angle_alpha   90.00
_cell.angle_beta   90.00
_cell.angle_gamma   90.00
#
_symmetry.space_group_name_H-M   'P 1'
#
loop_
_entity.id
_entity.type
_entity.pdbx_description
1 polymer ?
#
loop_
_entity_poly.entity_id
_entity_poly.type
_entity_poly.pdbx_seq_one_letter_code
_entity_poly.pdbx_strand_id
1 'polypeptide(L)' 'MIKITGLYKSISKKGDTFLSGKTIDGVKYFVFKNNKKKDNHPDYNLYMEDNDTNPPKPKIETTDDFLNQQVDSDDDLPF' A
#
# COMPACT_ATOMS: atom_id res chain seq x y z
N MET A 1 -6.03 -20.69 19.01
CA MET A 1 -4.56 -20.79 19.09
C MET A 1 -3.99 -19.38 19.00
N ILE A 2 -3.17 -18.95 19.96
CA ILE A 2 -2.57 -17.61 19.96
C ILE A 2 -1.28 -17.67 19.13
N LYS A 3 -1.07 -16.72 18.21
CA LYS A 3 0.16 -16.58 17.43
C LYS A 3 0.98 -15.41 17.98
N ILE A 4 2.26 -15.63 18.24
CA ILE A 4 3.18 -14.62 18.76
C ILE A 4 4.18 -14.27 17.67
N THR A 5 4.41 -12.98 17.44
CA THR A 5 5.46 -12.47 16.55
C THR A 5 6.16 -11.29 17.19
N GLY A 6 7.47 -11.19 16.97
CA GLY A 6 8.21 -9.97 17.26
C GLY A 6 7.87 -8.88 16.25
N LEU A 7 7.84 -7.63 16.71
CA LEU A 7 7.73 -6.45 15.86
C LEU A 7 9.04 -5.64 15.93
N TYR A 8 9.53 -5.19 14.78
CA TYR A 8 10.72 -4.35 14.66
C TYR A 8 10.37 -3.02 13.97
N LYS A 9 11.18 -2.00 14.24
CA LYS A 9 11.00 -0.66 13.66
C LYS A 9 11.42 -0.65 12.19
N SER A 10 10.64 0.01 11.34
CA SER A 10 10.88 0.13 9.91
C SER A 10 10.56 1.55 9.43
N ILE A 11 11.15 1.96 8.31
CA ILE A 11 10.96 3.27 7.69
C ILE A 11 10.21 3.08 6.38
N SER A 12 9.12 3.81 6.19
CA SER A 12 8.31 3.76 4.97
C SER A 12 9.00 4.52 3.84
N LYS A 13 8.52 4.33 2.61
CA LYS A 13 8.99 5.11 1.43
C LYS A 13 8.82 6.63 1.60
N LYS A 14 7.92 7.06 2.48
CA LYS A 14 7.65 8.47 2.79
C LYS A 14 8.48 9.00 3.97
N GLY A 15 9.34 8.17 4.57
CA GLY A 15 10.15 8.51 5.74
C GLY A 15 9.47 8.23 7.09
N ASP A 16 8.18 7.88 7.11
CA ASP A 16 7.47 7.59 8.36
C ASP A 16 7.95 6.29 9.02
N THR A 17 8.06 6.30 10.34
CA THR A 17 8.39 5.12 11.15
C THR A 17 7.14 4.28 11.42
N PHE A 18 7.23 2.97 11.21
CA PHE A 18 6.19 1.98 11.53
C PHE A 18 6.80 0.73 12.17
N LEU A 19 5.97 -0.13 12.76
CA LEU A 19 6.43 -1.45 13.21
C LEU A 19 6.00 -2.52 12.22
N SER A 20 6.86 -3.50 11.98
CA SER A 20 6.51 -4.67 11.18
C SER A 20 7.07 -5.96 11.75
N GLY A 21 6.43 -7.07 11.41
CA GLY A 21 6.84 -8.40 11.84
C GLY A 21 6.21 -9.46 10.96
N LYS A 22 6.74 -10.67 11.04
CA LYS A 22 6.25 -11.83 10.28
C LYS A 22 6.15 -13.01 11.23
N THR A 23 4.99 -13.66 11.26
CA THR A 23 4.79 -14.89 12.03
C THR A 23 5.47 -16.09 11.36
N ILE A 24 5.57 -17.21 12.08
CA ILE A 24 6.23 -18.44 11.59
C ILE A 24 5.55 -19.01 10.34
N ASP A 25 4.21 -18.91 10.26
CA ASP A 25 3.39 -19.28 9.10
C ASP A 25 3.40 -18.22 7.97
N GLY A 26 4.10 -17.11 8.21
CA GLY A 26 4.51 -16.17 7.20
C GLY A 26 3.58 -15.00 6.92
N VAL A 27 2.50 -14.85 7.68
CA VAL A 27 1.64 -13.65 7.65
C VAL A 27 2.48 -12.44 8.07
N LYS A 28 2.44 -11.36 7.28
CA LYS A 28 3.14 -10.12 7.63
C LYS A 28 2.17 -9.17 8.31
N TYR A 29 2.65 -8.52 9.36
CA TYR A 29 1.92 -7.53 10.12
C TYR A 29 2.59 -6.17 10.00
N PHE A 30 1.77 -5.13 9.87
CA PHE A 30 2.20 -3.74 9.84
C PHE A 30 1.40 -2.93 10.84
N VAL A 31 2.08 -2.18 11.69
CA VAL A 31 1.47 -1.34 12.73
C VAL A 31 1.86 0.12 12.50
N PHE A 32 0.86 0.95 12.25
CA PHE A 32 1.02 2.38 12.02
C PHE A 32 0.39 3.17 13.15
N LYS A 33 1.04 4.25 13.58
CA LYS A 33 0.41 5.19 14.50
C LYS A 33 -0.81 5.81 13.84
N ASN A 34 -1.91 5.89 14.59
CA ASN A 34 -3.10 6.57 14.14
C ASN A 34 -2.94 8.08 14.34
N ASN A 35 -3.01 8.85 13.25
CA ASN A 35 -2.87 10.31 13.27
C ASN A 35 -4.23 11.03 13.33
N LYS A 36 -5.35 10.28 13.39
CA LYS A 36 -6.69 10.87 13.46
C LYS A 36 -6.97 11.40 14.87
N LYS A 37 -7.17 12.72 14.99
CA LYS A 37 -7.61 13.40 16.22
C LYS A 37 -9.12 13.22 16.46
N LYS A 38 -9.57 11.99 16.64
CA LYS A 38 -10.97 11.70 17.00
C LYS A 38 -10.96 10.97 18.33
N ASP A 39 -11.82 11.41 19.23
CA ASP A 39 -11.84 11.10 20.67
C ASP A 39 -12.13 9.63 21.02
N ASN A 40 -12.18 8.73 20.02
CA ASN A 40 -12.57 7.34 20.23
C ASN A 40 -11.96 6.37 19.21
N HIS A 41 -10.74 6.66 18.73
CA HIS A 41 -10.00 5.72 17.88
C HIS A 41 -8.79 5.15 18.61
N PRO A 42 -8.37 3.92 18.28
CA PRO A 42 -7.16 3.34 18.84
C PRO A 42 -5.91 4.13 18.43
N ASP A 43 -4.87 4.07 19.25
CA ASP A 43 -3.58 4.74 19.02
C ASP A 43 -2.84 4.20 17.79
N TYR A 44 -3.15 2.97 17.37
CA TYR A 44 -2.49 2.28 16.27
C TYR A 44 -3.48 1.56 15.36
N ASN A 45 -3.14 1.54 14.07
CA ASN A 45 -3.81 0.72 13.06
C ASN A 45 -2.95 -0.53 12.78
N LEU A 46 -3.59 -1.69 12.71
CA LEU A 46 -2.96 -2.98 12.40
C LEU A 46 -3.42 -3.44 11.01
N TYR A 47 -2.46 -3.81 10.16
CA TYR A 47 -2.69 -4.40 8.85
C TYR A 47 -2.01 -5.75 8.76
N MET A 48 -2.61 -6.69 8.02
CA MET A 48 -2.05 -8.00 7.75
C MET A 48 -2.02 -8.27 6.25
N GLU A 49 -0.94 -8.89 5.78
CA GLU A 49 -0.81 -9.44 4.44
C GLU A 49 -0.85 -10.96 4.58
N ASP A 50 -1.95 -11.56 4.14
CA ASP A 50 -2.09 -13.02 4.08
C ASP A 50 -1.27 -13.56 2.91
N ASN A 51 -0.58 -14.68 3.13
CA ASN A 51 0.15 -15.40 2.08
C ASN A 51 -0.75 -16.18 1.14
N ASP A 52 -2.08 -16.07 1.27
CA ASP A 52 -2.97 -16.56 0.24
C ASP A 52 -2.55 -15.92 -1.07
N THR A 53 -2.17 -16.78 -2.00
CA THR A 53 -1.74 -16.44 -3.35
C THR A 53 -2.94 -15.81 -4.02
N ASN A 54 -3.14 -14.51 -3.78
CA ASN A 54 -4.20 -13.76 -4.41
C ASN A 54 -3.92 -13.85 -5.92
N PRO A 55 -4.90 -14.26 -6.73
CA PRO A 55 -4.78 -14.14 -8.19
C PRO A 55 -4.38 -12.69 -8.51
N PRO A 56 -3.56 -12.48 -9.56
CA PRO A 56 -2.92 -11.20 -9.83
C PRO A 56 -3.96 -10.08 -9.77
N LYS A 57 -3.79 -9.17 -8.80
CA LYS A 57 -4.60 -7.95 -8.76
C LYS A 57 -4.34 -7.20 -10.07
N PRO A 58 -5.39 -6.78 -10.81
CA PRO A 58 -5.20 -5.98 -12.00
C PRO A 58 -4.38 -4.74 -11.61
N LYS A 59 -3.29 -4.49 -12.35
CA LYS A 59 -2.52 -3.26 -12.21
C LYS A 59 -3.50 -2.12 -12.46
N ILE A 60 -3.76 -1.32 -11.44
CA ILE A 60 -4.37 -0.02 -11.65
C ILE A 60 -3.24 0.80 -12.30
N GLU A 61 -3.37 1.02 -13.60
CA GLU A 61 -2.53 1.95 -14.34
C GLU A 61 -2.72 3.32 -13.68
N THR A 62 -1.69 3.77 -12.96
CA THR A 62 -1.62 5.13 -12.45
C THR A 62 -1.68 6.06 -13.66
N THR A 63 -2.57 7.03 -13.56
CA THR A 63 -3.01 8.02 -14.53
C THR A 63 -1.91 9.01 -14.96
N ASP A 64 -0.74 8.52 -15.37
CA ASP A 64 0.35 9.37 -15.91
C ASP A 64 0.45 9.25 -17.45
N ASP A 65 -0.08 8.18 -18.07
CA ASP A 65 -0.05 8.01 -19.54
C ASP A 65 -1.19 8.77 -20.27
N PHE A 66 -2.23 9.24 -19.57
CA PHE A 66 -3.35 9.97 -20.18
C PHE A 66 -3.05 11.46 -20.47
N LEU A 67 -1.94 12.02 -19.97
CA LEU A 67 -1.60 13.43 -20.18
C LEU A 67 -0.71 13.70 -21.40
N ASN A 68 -0.05 12.68 -21.96
CA ASN A 68 0.94 12.84 -23.04
C ASN A 68 0.40 12.54 -24.45
N GLN A 69 -0.90 12.32 -24.61
CA GLN A 69 -1.49 11.95 -25.90
C GLN A 69 -2.35 13.06 -26.56
N GLN A 70 -2.37 14.26 -25.98
CA GLN A 70 -3.22 15.36 -26.47
C GLN A 70 -2.45 16.54 -27.09
N VAL A 71 -1.17 16.34 -27.41
CA VAL A 71 -0.38 17.31 -28.17
C VAL A 71 0.46 16.51 -29.16
N ASP A 72 -0.12 16.11 -30.28
CA ASP A 72 0.53 16.03 -31.60
C ASP A 72 -0.45 15.42 -32.60
N SER A 73 -0.57 16.09 -33.75
CA SER A 73 -1.31 15.68 -34.96
C SER A 73 -2.78 16.11 -35.08
N ASP A 74 -3.05 17.40 -34.82
CA ASP A 74 -3.87 18.18 -35.77
C ASP A 74 -2.97 18.43 -37.01
N ASP A 75 -3.14 17.64 -38.07
CA ASP A 75 -2.97 18.02 -39.49
C ASP A 75 -2.80 16.77 -40.38
N ASP A 76 -3.51 16.80 -41.52
CA ASP A 76 -3.45 15.90 -42.69
C ASP A 76 -4.28 14.59 -42.71
N LEU A 77 -5.53 14.73 -43.17
CA LEU A 77 -6.24 13.68 -43.92
C LEU A 77 -6.50 14.14 -45.37
N PRO A 78 -5.97 13.45 -46.41
CA PRO A 78 -6.20 13.79 -47.82
C PRO A 78 -7.51 13.19 -48.37
N PHE A 79 -8.11 13.86 -49.37
CA PHE A 79 -9.15 13.31 -50.25
C PHE A 79 -8.56 12.35 -51.29
#